data_AF-A0A971WC86-F1
#
_entry.id   AF-A0A971WC86-F1
#
_cell.length_a   1.000
_cell.length_b   1.000
_cell.length_c   1.000
_cell.angle_alpha   90.00
_cell.angle_beta   90.00
_cell.angle_gamma   90.00
#
_symmetry.space_group_name_H-M   'P 1'
#
loop_
_entity.id
_entity.type
_entity.pdbx_description
1 polymer ?
#
loop_
_entity_poly.entity_id
_entity_poly.type
_entity_poly.pdbx_seq_one_letter_code
_entity_poly.pdbx_strand_id
1 'polypeptide(L)'
;MQEILQRINNGAVRDRLTTLKKIILSEKEPPVVLPQYANNHIHTTYSFSPYSPTAAVYFARQAGLETAGIMDHDSIGGAEEFIAAGKIAGVATTIGLECRVSVEGTPLEGLTVNNPDQKSNAYMALHGIPHTQINYLQDVFAPLREKRNSRNKKMLEKINRLVSAYGLVLDFDKDVLPISQYAVGGSVTERHLLYVLGEKFSNVVGKHKIAAVLEHDFKISLSKKQKEQLNDPQNPYFLYDLLGILKSSLVEKIYIPATDECMHISDLSCLAAKTGALLCYSYLGDVGKSITGDKKAQKFEDDYLDLLFDVIQEQKINAVTYMPSRNTPEQLRQIQKMCRERGITEISGEDINSPRQKFVCEQLAEPQFTHLIDATWNLIAREKAETQRQLNKIN
;
A
#
# COMPACT_ATOMS: atom_id res chain seq x y z
N MET A 1 12.15 -14.13 -13.31
CA MET A 1 11.49 -13.09 -12.48
C MET A 1 12.13 -12.98 -11.09
N GLN A 2 12.16 -14.03 -10.27
CA GLN A 2 12.70 -13.95 -8.91
C GLN A 2 14.19 -13.59 -8.83
N GLU A 3 15.01 -14.13 -9.73
CA GLU A 3 16.44 -13.81 -9.77
C GLU A 3 16.68 -12.31 -10.04
N ILE A 4 15.93 -11.71 -10.98
CA ILE A 4 16.02 -10.28 -11.27
C ILE A 4 15.55 -9.45 -10.07
N LEU A 5 14.44 -9.84 -9.45
CA LEU A 5 13.94 -9.18 -8.25
C LEU A 5 14.99 -9.17 -7.13
N GLN A 6 15.58 -10.33 -6.83
CA GLN A 6 16.65 -10.45 -5.82
C GLN A 6 17.86 -9.58 -6.18
N ARG A 7 18.29 -9.59 -7.44
CA ARG A 7 19.41 -8.77 -7.91
C ARG A 7 19.14 -7.27 -7.73
N ILE A 8 17.96 -6.79 -8.12
CA ILE A 8 17.61 -5.37 -8.00
C ILE A 8 17.37 -4.95 -6.55
N ASN A 9 16.81 -5.83 -5.70
CA ASN A 9 16.58 -5.50 -4.30
C ASN A 9 17.84 -5.46 -3.43
N ASN A 10 18.95 -6.03 -3.91
CA ASN A 10 20.14 -6.21 -3.09
C ASN A 10 20.96 -4.91 -2.94
N GLY A 11 21.54 -4.73 -1.76
CA GLY A 11 22.45 -3.62 -1.44
C GLY A 11 21.75 -2.30 -1.12
N ALA A 12 22.52 -1.22 -1.09
CA ALA A 12 22.01 0.13 -0.83
C ALA A 12 21.34 0.73 -2.07
N VAL A 13 20.66 1.87 -1.91
CA VAL A 13 19.99 2.60 -3.01
C VAL A 13 20.87 2.72 -4.26
N ARG A 14 22.15 3.08 -4.09
CA ARG A 14 23.12 3.21 -5.19
C ARG A 14 23.33 1.89 -5.94
N ASP A 15 23.42 0.78 -5.23
CA ASP A 15 23.65 -0.55 -5.82
C ASP A 15 22.43 -1.00 -6.62
N ARG A 16 21.22 -0.74 -6.08
CA ARG A 16 19.95 -1.04 -6.74
C ARG A 16 19.81 -0.26 -8.05
N LEU A 17 20.00 1.07 -8.02
CA LEU A 17 19.96 1.92 -9.21
C LEU A 17 21.03 1.55 -10.24
N THR A 18 22.24 1.21 -9.79
CA THR A 18 23.32 0.75 -10.66
C THR A 18 22.95 -0.58 -11.34
N THR A 19 22.35 -1.49 -10.58
CA THR A 19 21.89 -2.79 -11.10
C THR A 19 20.76 -2.62 -12.10
N LEU A 20 19.79 -1.74 -11.82
CA LEU A 20 18.72 -1.38 -12.76
C LEU A 20 19.29 -0.86 -14.08
N LYS A 21 20.23 0.09 -14.01
CA LYS A 21 20.88 0.66 -15.21
C LYS A 21 21.58 -0.42 -16.03
N LYS A 22 22.32 -1.34 -15.38
CA LYS A 22 22.99 -2.45 -16.06
C LYS A 22 21.99 -3.40 -16.73
N ILE A 23 20.87 -3.71 -16.06
CA ILE A 23 19.83 -4.58 -16.62
C ILE A 23 19.25 -3.94 -17.87
N ILE A 24 18.80 -2.68 -17.81
CA ILE A 24 18.19 -1.98 -18.95
C ILE A 24 19.17 -1.87 -20.13
N LEU A 25 20.44 -1.54 -19.88
CA LEU A 25 21.45 -1.47 -20.94
C LEU A 25 21.76 -2.83 -21.59
N SER A 26 21.44 -3.93 -20.91
CA SER A 26 21.63 -5.29 -21.43
C SER A 26 20.39 -5.87 -22.11
N GLU A 27 19.26 -5.16 -22.08
CA GLU A 27 18.04 -5.59 -22.76
C GLU A 27 18.24 -5.53 -24.27
N LYS A 28 17.87 -6.61 -24.97
CA LYS A 28 17.92 -6.65 -26.45
C LYS A 28 16.88 -5.71 -27.06
N GLU A 29 15.70 -5.68 -26.46
CA GLU A 29 14.55 -4.87 -26.87
C GLU A 29 13.82 -4.37 -25.61
N PRO A 30 13.27 -3.13 -25.63
CA PRO A 30 12.43 -2.65 -24.55
C PRO A 30 11.09 -3.42 -24.50
N PRO A 31 10.44 -3.50 -23.32
CA PRO A 31 9.13 -4.11 -23.20
C PRO A 31 8.08 -3.32 -24.00
N VAL A 32 7.04 -4.02 -24.44
CA VAL A 32 5.90 -3.42 -25.15
C VAL A 32 5.18 -2.45 -24.21
N VAL A 33 5.00 -1.23 -24.68
CA VAL A 33 4.26 -0.18 -23.98
C VAL A 33 2.75 -0.41 -24.13
N LEU A 34 2.01 -0.25 -23.04
CA LEU A 34 0.56 -0.45 -22.97
C LEU A 34 -0.09 0.83 -22.40
N PRO A 35 -0.32 1.85 -23.25
CA PRO A 35 -0.76 3.18 -22.82
C PRO A 35 -2.18 3.20 -22.21
N GLN A 36 -2.96 2.14 -22.42
CA GLN A 36 -4.28 1.96 -21.81
C GLN A 36 -4.24 1.59 -20.32
N TYR A 37 -3.04 1.46 -19.73
CA TYR A 37 -2.86 1.09 -18.32
C TYR A 37 -2.03 2.14 -17.58
N ALA A 38 -2.38 2.35 -16.31
CA ALA A 38 -1.65 3.20 -15.39
C ALA A 38 -1.75 2.63 -13.97
N ASN A 39 -0.78 2.95 -13.10
CA ASN A 39 -0.82 2.53 -11.71
C ASN A 39 -0.10 3.52 -10.80
N ASN A 40 -0.84 4.20 -9.91
CA ASN A 40 -0.29 5.22 -9.01
C ASN A 40 -0.19 4.80 -7.55
N HIS A 41 -0.45 3.52 -7.24
CA HIS A 41 -0.49 3.04 -5.86
C HIS A 41 0.29 1.75 -5.72
N ILE A 42 1.60 1.89 -5.51
CA ILE A 42 2.55 0.79 -5.34
C ILE A 42 3.25 0.95 -4.00
N HIS A 43 3.16 -0.08 -3.15
CA HIS A 43 3.94 -0.15 -1.93
C HIS A 43 5.32 -0.74 -2.21
N THR A 44 6.31 -0.32 -1.44
CA THR A 44 7.69 -0.79 -1.53
C THR A 44 8.15 -1.35 -0.19
N THR A 45 9.43 -1.76 -0.11
CA THR A 45 10.08 -2.15 1.15
C THR A 45 10.06 -1.05 2.21
N TYR A 46 9.72 0.20 1.86
CA TYR A 46 9.58 1.29 2.82
C TYR A 46 8.29 1.26 3.63
N SER A 47 7.36 0.34 3.35
CA SER A 47 6.26 0.02 4.26
C SER A 47 5.94 -1.47 4.37
N PHE A 48 5.77 -2.19 3.25
CA PHE A 48 5.77 -3.66 3.17
C PHE A 48 5.51 -4.07 1.72
N SER A 49 6.49 -4.68 1.06
CA SER A 49 6.38 -5.17 -0.31
C SER A 49 7.58 -6.05 -0.62
N PRO A 50 7.48 -7.01 -1.57
CA PRO A 50 8.67 -7.69 -2.07
C PRO A 50 9.55 -6.76 -2.92
N TYR A 51 9.09 -5.55 -3.29
CA TYR A 51 9.77 -4.66 -4.21
C TYR A 51 10.44 -3.50 -3.46
N SER A 52 11.76 -3.31 -3.63
CA SER A 52 12.38 -2.00 -3.39
C SER A 52 11.78 -0.95 -4.34
N PRO A 53 11.89 0.37 -4.05
CA PRO A 53 11.43 1.39 -4.99
C PRO A 53 12.02 1.22 -6.40
N THR A 54 13.29 0.85 -6.52
CA THR A 54 13.91 0.53 -7.81
C THR A 54 13.26 -0.68 -8.49
N ALA A 55 13.02 -1.76 -7.75
CA ALA A 55 12.38 -2.95 -8.31
C ALA A 55 10.94 -2.68 -8.73
N ALA A 56 10.18 -1.90 -7.95
CA ALA A 56 8.82 -1.53 -8.27
C ALA A 56 8.72 -0.83 -9.63
N VAL A 57 9.60 0.14 -9.90
CA VAL A 57 9.68 0.81 -11.21
C VAL A 57 10.07 -0.16 -12.31
N TYR A 58 11.05 -1.04 -12.09
CA TYR A 58 11.44 -2.04 -13.08
C TYR A 58 10.27 -2.95 -13.46
N PHE A 59 9.53 -3.47 -12.48
CA PHE A 59 8.40 -4.37 -12.74
C PHE A 59 7.20 -3.66 -13.34
N ALA A 60 6.96 -2.39 -13.00
CA ALA A 60 5.99 -1.55 -13.71
C ALA A 60 6.33 -1.43 -15.20
N ARG A 61 7.61 -1.13 -15.52
CA ARG A 61 8.11 -1.06 -16.90
C ARG A 61 7.97 -2.39 -17.63
N GLN A 62 8.37 -3.51 -17.01
CA GLN A 62 8.26 -4.83 -17.62
C GLN A 62 6.80 -5.23 -17.89
N ALA A 63 5.86 -4.70 -17.11
CA ALA A 63 4.43 -4.89 -17.32
C ALA A 63 3.85 -3.97 -18.43
N GLY A 64 4.67 -3.13 -19.05
CA GLY A 64 4.28 -2.22 -20.12
C GLY A 64 3.74 -0.87 -19.66
N LEU A 65 3.83 -0.54 -18.36
CA LEU A 65 3.35 0.73 -17.82
C LEU A 65 4.33 1.87 -18.15
N GLU A 66 3.77 3.00 -18.60
CA GLU A 66 4.52 4.25 -18.79
C GLU A 66 4.58 5.10 -17.51
N THR A 67 3.72 4.79 -16.55
CA THR A 67 3.57 5.54 -15.30
C THR A 67 3.65 4.60 -14.10
N ALA A 68 4.17 5.12 -12.98
CA ALA A 68 4.19 4.40 -11.71
C ALA A 68 4.10 5.40 -10.53
N GLY A 69 3.35 5.05 -9.49
CA GLY A 69 3.25 5.86 -8.26
C GLY A 69 3.60 5.08 -7.00
N ILE A 70 4.50 5.62 -6.18
CA ILE A 70 4.86 5.08 -4.86
C ILE A 70 3.88 5.57 -3.81
N MET A 71 3.42 4.68 -2.92
CA MET A 71 2.38 4.98 -1.92
C MET A 71 2.61 4.22 -0.61
N ASP A 72 3.82 4.27 -0.07
CA ASP A 72 4.14 3.56 1.17
C ASP A 72 3.34 4.08 2.38
N HIS A 73 2.99 3.17 3.30
CA HIS A 73 2.27 3.55 4.51
C HIS A 73 3.13 4.41 5.44
N ASP A 74 2.62 5.56 5.89
CA ASP A 74 3.23 6.50 6.84
C ASP A 74 4.69 6.88 6.52
N SER A 75 5.10 6.78 5.25
CA SER A 75 6.48 6.91 4.82
C SER A 75 6.57 7.45 3.40
N ILE A 76 7.46 8.43 3.22
CA ILE A 76 7.87 8.92 1.89
C ILE A 76 9.37 8.62 1.64
N GLY A 77 9.98 7.75 2.45
CA GLY A 77 11.44 7.51 2.43
C GLY A 77 11.97 6.88 1.15
N GLY A 78 11.11 6.15 0.43
CA GLY A 78 11.46 5.55 -0.87
C GLY A 78 11.39 6.51 -2.06
N ALA A 79 10.90 7.73 -1.87
CA ALA A 79 10.54 8.63 -2.98
C ALA A 79 11.72 9.01 -3.88
N GLU A 80 12.87 9.39 -3.31
CA GLU A 80 14.03 9.79 -4.10
C GLU A 80 14.58 8.64 -4.95
N GLU A 81 14.65 7.43 -4.37
CA GLU A 81 15.03 6.23 -5.10
C GLU A 81 14.04 5.93 -6.23
N PHE A 82 12.73 6.04 -5.95
CA PHE A 82 11.67 5.80 -6.93
C PHE A 82 11.76 6.78 -8.11
N ILE A 83 11.96 8.07 -7.85
CA ILE A 83 12.15 9.11 -8.87
C ILE A 83 13.39 8.81 -9.71
N ALA A 84 14.52 8.47 -9.07
CA ALA A 84 15.76 8.14 -9.77
C ALA A 84 15.62 6.88 -10.65
N ALA A 85 14.95 5.85 -10.13
CA ALA A 85 14.65 4.64 -10.88
C ALA A 85 13.75 4.93 -12.09
N GLY A 86 12.72 5.77 -11.92
CA GLY A 86 11.84 6.23 -13.02
C GLY A 86 12.62 6.86 -14.16
N LYS A 87 13.54 7.78 -13.83
CA LYS A 87 14.44 8.43 -14.80
C LYS A 87 15.32 7.43 -15.55
N ILE A 88 15.86 6.42 -14.87
CA ILE A 88 16.69 5.37 -15.48
C ILE A 88 15.85 4.46 -16.39
N ALA A 89 14.63 4.13 -15.95
CA ALA A 89 13.74 3.20 -16.63
C ALA A 89 12.96 3.81 -17.80
N GLY A 90 12.88 5.14 -17.89
CA GLY A 90 11.99 5.81 -18.83
C GLY A 90 10.51 5.68 -18.41
N VAL A 91 10.25 5.58 -17.11
CA VAL A 91 8.89 5.52 -16.54
C VAL A 91 8.61 6.85 -15.84
N ALA A 92 7.48 7.48 -16.17
CA ALA A 92 7.05 8.69 -15.51
C ALA A 92 6.56 8.35 -14.09
N THR A 93 7.11 9.02 -13.09
CA THR A 93 6.81 8.73 -11.69
C THR A 93 6.01 9.84 -11.03
N THR A 94 5.14 9.45 -10.10
CA THR A 94 4.54 10.32 -9.08
C THR A 94 4.89 9.77 -7.70
N ILE A 95 4.97 10.64 -6.70
CA ILE A 95 5.27 10.26 -5.32
C ILE A 95 4.11 10.60 -4.38
N GLY A 96 3.87 9.70 -3.44
CA GLY A 96 2.84 9.83 -2.44
C GLY A 96 3.13 8.99 -1.21
N LEU A 97 2.27 9.14 -0.20
CA LEU A 97 2.23 8.26 0.96
C LEU A 97 0.78 8.03 1.36
N GLU A 98 0.50 6.86 1.91
CA GLU A 98 -0.80 6.50 2.47
C GLU A 98 -0.72 6.50 4.00
N CYS A 99 -1.70 7.02 4.70
CA CYS A 99 -1.68 7.07 6.15
C CYS A 99 -3.07 6.83 6.75
N ARG A 100 -3.09 6.47 8.03
CA ARG A 100 -4.33 6.39 8.80
C ARG A 100 -4.63 7.72 9.48
N VAL A 101 -5.89 8.12 9.43
CA VAL A 101 -6.41 9.30 10.15
C VAL A 101 -7.56 8.91 11.06
N SER A 102 -7.73 9.67 12.13
CA SER A 102 -8.97 9.70 12.90
C SER A 102 -10.01 10.56 12.18
N VAL A 103 -11.25 10.07 12.14
CA VAL A 103 -12.44 10.84 11.71
C VAL A 103 -13.38 11.14 12.89
N GLU A 104 -12.92 10.97 14.12
CA GLU A 104 -13.64 11.38 15.34
C GLU A 104 -13.97 12.87 15.29
N GLY A 105 -15.15 13.28 15.76
CA GLY A 105 -15.64 14.65 15.67
C GLY A 105 -16.24 15.02 14.31
N THR A 106 -16.18 14.14 13.31
CA THR A 106 -16.91 14.30 12.05
C THR A 106 -18.21 13.48 12.06
N PRO A 107 -19.14 13.71 11.11
CA PRO A 107 -20.31 12.84 10.95
C PRO A 107 -20.01 11.36 10.68
N LEU A 108 -18.76 10.99 10.34
CA LEU A 108 -18.32 9.60 10.15
C LEU A 108 -17.89 8.92 11.46
N GLU A 109 -17.90 9.62 12.59
CA GLU A 109 -17.57 9.04 13.89
C GLU A 109 -18.47 7.84 14.23
N GLY A 110 -17.86 6.76 14.71
CA GLY A 110 -18.54 5.51 15.09
C GLY A 110 -18.86 4.60 13.92
N LEU A 111 -18.65 5.05 12.67
CA LEU A 111 -18.84 4.27 11.45
C LEU A 111 -17.58 3.49 11.07
N THR A 112 -17.79 2.41 10.31
CA THR A 112 -16.70 1.63 9.71
C THR A 112 -16.48 2.13 8.30
N VAL A 113 -15.50 3.00 8.12
CA VAL A 113 -15.09 3.46 6.77
C VAL A 113 -14.02 2.52 6.22
N ASN A 114 -13.28 2.91 5.19
CA ASN A 114 -12.28 2.11 4.46
C ASN A 114 -11.18 1.42 5.29
N ASN A 115 -11.16 1.53 6.62
CA ASN A 115 -10.36 0.72 7.53
C ASN A 115 -11.16 -0.50 8.06
N PRO A 116 -10.80 -1.74 7.67
CA PRO A 116 -11.48 -2.95 8.14
C PRO A 116 -11.29 -3.26 9.62
N ASP A 117 -10.22 -2.74 10.23
CA ASP A 117 -9.78 -3.16 11.56
C ASP A 117 -10.31 -2.24 12.67
N GLN A 118 -10.81 -1.04 12.35
CA GLN A 118 -11.20 -0.04 13.34
C GLN A 118 -12.23 0.96 12.81
N LYS A 119 -13.26 1.23 13.63
CA LYS A 119 -14.22 2.33 13.43
C LYS A 119 -13.60 3.70 13.66
N SER A 120 -14.19 4.76 13.09
CA SER A 120 -13.71 6.14 13.21
C SER A 120 -12.26 6.34 12.72
N ASN A 121 -11.75 5.45 11.89
CA ASN A 121 -10.40 5.52 11.35
C ASN A 121 -10.43 5.27 9.84
N ALA A 122 -9.73 6.10 9.06
CA ALA A 122 -9.71 6.00 7.60
C ALA A 122 -8.29 5.91 7.07
N TYR A 123 -8.10 5.17 5.99
CA TYR A 123 -6.92 5.28 5.12
C TYR A 123 -7.09 6.44 4.14
N MET A 124 -6.10 7.31 4.09
CA MET A 124 -6.06 8.48 3.22
C MET A 124 -4.74 8.49 2.46
N ALA A 125 -4.75 8.95 1.22
CA ALA A 125 -3.56 9.09 0.40
C ALA A 125 -3.21 10.56 0.16
N LEU A 126 -1.92 10.89 0.29
CA LEU A 126 -1.35 12.14 -0.20
C LEU A 126 -0.67 11.84 -1.53
N HIS A 127 -1.32 12.19 -2.64
CA HIS A 127 -0.81 12.00 -3.99
C HIS A 127 -0.10 13.25 -4.51
N GLY A 128 0.81 13.09 -5.47
CA GLY A 128 1.39 14.20 -6.20
C GLY A 128 2.20 15.14 -5.31
N ILE A 129 2.93 14.57 -4.34
CA ILE A 129 3.72 15.32 -3.36
C ILE A 129 4.84 16.06 -4.10
N PRO A 130 4.94 17.39 -3.99
CA PRO A 130 6.05 18.14 -4.60
C PRO A 130 7.39 17.68 -4.04
N HIS A 131 8.41 17.53 -4.89
CA HIS A 131 9.70 16.91 -4.48
C HIS A 131 10.41 17.73 -3.39
N THR A 132 10.15 19.03 -3.35
CA THR A 132 10.60 19.97 -2.30
C THR A 132 10.06 19.64 -0.90
N GLN A 133 9.03 18.80 -0.79
CA GLN A 133 8.35 18.47 0.47
C GLN A 133 8.73 17.09 1.03
N ILE A 134 9.58 16.32 0.35
CA ILE A 134 9.96 14.96 0.77
C ILE A 134 10.54 14.97 2.19
N ASN A 135 11.53 15.81 2.45
CA ASN A 135 12.18 15.88 3.78
C ASN A 135 11.20 16.37 4.86
N TYR A 136 10.44 17.43 4.58
CA TYR A 136 9.45 17.96 5.52
C TYR A 136 8.42 16.90 5.92
N LEU A 137 7.89 16.14 4.96
CA LEU A 137 6.94 15.07 5.27
C LEU A 137 7.61 13.89 5.99
N GLN A 138 8.88 13.58 5.71
CA GLN A 138 9.60 12.58 6.51
C GLN A 138 9.71 12.97 7.98
N ASP A 139 9.98 14.24 8.26
CA ASP A 139 10.08 14.77 9.62
C ASP A 139 8.72 14.75 10.32
N VAL A 140 7.66 15.16 9.61
CA VAL A 140 6.29 15.17 10.13
C VAL A 140 5.81 13.76 10.52
N PHE A 141 6.13 12.75 9.70
CA PHE A 141 5.68 11.37 9.94
C PHE A 141 6.61 10.57 10.86
N ALA A 142 7.84 11.00 11.10
CA ALA A 142 8.78 10.32 12.00
C ALA A 142 8.20 10.02 13.41
N PRO A 143 7.65 11.00 14.16
CA PRO A 143 7.06 10.72 15.47
C PRO A 143 5.80 9.82 15.40
N LEU A 144 5.05 9.86 14.29
CA LEU A 144 3.90 8.96 14.09
C LEU A 144 4.34 7.51 13.90
N ARG A 145 5.44 7.29 13.15
CA ARG A 145 6.04 5.96 12.99
C ARG A 145 6.56 5.39 14.31
N GLU A 146 7.12 6.21 15.19
CA GLU A 146 7.55 5.79 16.54
C GLU A 146 6.37 5.31 17.40
N LYS A 147 5.27 6.06 17.38
CA LYS A 147 4.03 5.66 18.05
C LYS A 147 3.44 4.38 17.44
N ARG A 148 3.53 4.23 16.11
CA ARG A 148 3.18 2.99 15.42
C ARG A 148 4.01 1.79 15.86
N ASN A 149 5.31 1.98 16.05
CA ASN A 149 6.17 0.94 16.60
C ASN A 149 5.82 0.59 18.04
N SER A 150 5.43 1.57 18.86
CA SER A 150 4.93 1.32 20.22
C SER A 150 3.68 0.46 20.22
N ARG A 151 2.77 0.67 19.26
CA ARG A 151 1.58 -0.18 19.05
C ARG A 151 1.97 -1.56 18.53
N ASN A 152 2.85 -1.64 17.53
CA ASN A 152 3.33 -2.91 16.96
C ASN A 152 4.01 -3.80 18.01
N LYS A 153 4.78 -3.24 18.94
CA LYS A 153 5.40 -3.99 20.05
C LYS A 153 4.33 -4.68 20.92
N LYS A 154 3.25 -3.97 21.26
CA LYS A 154 2.11 -4.54 22.00
C LYS A 154 1.36 -5.60 21.19
N MET A 155 1.24 -5.43 19.86
CA MET A 155 0.65 -6.45 18.98
C MET A 155 1.55 -7.70 18.91
N LEU A 156 2.88 -7.52 18.91
CA LEU A 156 3.85 -8.61 18.94
C LEU A 156 3.76 -9.43 20.23
N GLU A 157 3.51 -8.79 21.38
CA GLU A 157 3.24 -9.51 22.63
C GLU A 157 2.00 -10.41 22.54
N LYS A 158 0.92 -9.93 21.87
CA LYS A 158 -0.26 -10.77 21.59
C LYS A 158 0.10 -11.94 20.67
N ILE A 159 0.91 -11.73 19.63
CA ILE A 159 1.43 -12.80 18.77
C ILE A 159 2.21 -13.82 19.60
N ASN A 160 3.16 -13.39 20.44
CA ASN A 160 3.98 -14.26 21.27
C ASN A 160 3.14 -15.14 22.21
N ARG A 161 2.06 -14.59 22.78
CA ARG A 161 1.11 -15.39 23.57
C ARG A 161 0.44 -16.49 22.74
N LEU A 162 0.00 -16.16 21.51
CA LEU A 162 -0.67 -17.11 20.61
C LEU A 162 0.22 -18.29 20.20
N VAL A 163 1.52 -18.06 20.05
CA VAL A 163 2.47 -19.10 19.57
C VAL A 163 3.36 -19.70 20.65
N SER A 164 3.14 -19.33 21.91
CA SER A 164 3.92 -19.79 23.07
C SER A 164 3.98 -21.32 23.20
N ALA A 165 2.90 -22.02 22.84
CA ALA A 165 2.84 -23.49 22.86
C ALA A 165 3.84 -24.16 21.90
N TYR A 166 4.34 -23.44 20.89
CA TYR A 166 5.37 -23.92 19.97
C TYR A 166 6.79 -23.51 20.40
N GLY A 167 6.95 -22.95 21.60
CA GLY A 167 8.24 -22.44 22.08
C GLY A 167 8.77 -21.24 21.29
N LEU A 168 7.89 -20.54 20.57
CA LEU A 168 8.24 -19.40 19.73
C LEU A 168 8.13 -18.09 20.49
N VAL A 169 9.16 -17.26 20.33
CA VAL A 169 9.19 -15.87 20.78
C VAL A 169 9.77 -15.01 19.66
N LEU A 170 9.02 -13.99 19.28
CA LEU A 170 9.44 -12.95 18.35
C LEU A 170 9.90 -11.72 19.13
N ASP A 171 10.97 -11.11 18.65
CA ASP A 171 11.59 -9.90 19.17
C ASP A 171 11.46 -8.79 18.12
N PHE A 172 10.93 -7.63 18.52
CA PHE A 172 10.67 -6.54 17.59
C PHE A 172 11.96 -5.98 16.98
N ASP A 173 12.99 -5.78 17.81
CA ASP A 173 14.20 -5.11 17.38
C ASP A 173 15.13 -6.06 16.61
N LYS A 174 15.14 -7.35 16.96
CA LYS A 174 16.00 -8.37 16.33
C LYS A 174 15.38 -9.06 15.13
N ASP A 175 14.06 -9.23 15.10
CA ASP A 175 13.39 -10.00 14.04
C ASP A 175 12.60 -9.11 13.08
N VAL A 176 11.94 -8.05 13.57
CA VAL A 176 11.02 -7.23 12.77
C VAL A 176 11.73 -6.04 12.11
N LEU A 177 12.47 -5.24 12.90
CA LEU A 177 13.18 -4.08 12.36
C LEU A 177 14.13 -4.42 11.19
N PRO A 178 14.93 -5.50 11.22
CA PRO A 178 15.89 -5.79 10.16
C PRO A 178 15.28 -6.13 8.79
N ILE A 179 14.02 -6.56 8.75
CA ILE A 179 13.32 -6.84 7.49
C ILE A 179 12.54 -5.63 6.95
N SER A 180 12.57 -4.50 7.68
CA SER A 180 11.94 -3.24 7.30
C SER A 180 12.99 -2.21 6.86
N GLN A 181 12.54 -1.08 6.33
CA GLN A 181 13.40 0.08 6.05
C GLN A 181 13.31 1.17 7.15
N TYR A 182 12.91 0.82 8.37
CA TYR A 182 12.66 1.80 9.43
C TYR A 182 13.86 2.73 9.72
N ALA A 183 15.08 2.18 9.72
CA ALA A 183 16.30 2.94 9.99
C ALA A 183 16.60 4.05 8.95
N VAL A 184 15.99 3.97 7.77
CA VAL A 184 16.14 4.95 6.69
C VAL A 184 14.81 5.63 6.36
N GLY A 185 13.91 5.72 7.35
CA GLY A 185 12.66 6.45 7.25
C GLY A 185 11.49 5.68 6.65
N GLY A 186 11.59 4.36 6.53
CA GLY A 186 10.45 3.47 6.28
C GLY A 186 9.55 3.28 7.50
N SER A 187 8.41 2.61 7.33
CA SER A 187 7.48 2.26 8.40
C SER A 187 7.44 0.76 8.65
N VAL A 188 7.08 0.37 9.88
CA VAL A 188 6.77 -1.03 10.21
C VAL A 188 5.26 -1.19 10.27
N THR A 189 4.74 -2.04 9.39
CA THR A 189 3.33 -2.44 9.40
C THR A 189 3.11 -3.80 10.08
N GLU A 190 1.85 -4.11 10.34
CA GLU A 190 1.34 -5.39 10.84
C GLU A 190 1.80 -6.55 9.95
N ARG A 191 2.01 -6.29 8.65
CA ARG A 191 2.50 -7.29 7.69
C ARG A 191 3.91 -7.76 8.01
N HIS A 192 4.80 -6.91 8.53
CA HIS A 192 6.12 -7.36 8.98
C HIS A 192 6.02 -8.32 10.16
N LEU A 193 5.17 -8.01 11.15
CA LEU A 193 4.97 -8.89 12.31
C LEU A 193 4.49 -10.27 11.89
N LEU A 194 3.52 -10.31 10.98
CA LEU A 194 2.94 -11.55 10.47
C LEU A 194 3.88 -12.29 9.50
N TYR A 195 4.73 -11.58 8.75
CA TYR A 195 5.74 -12.19 7.89
C TYR A 195 6.83 -12.88 8.72
N VAL A 196 7.36 -12.20 9.75
CA VAL A 196 8.31 -12.79 10.71
C VAL A 196 7.70 -13.98 11.43
N LEU A 197 6.43 -13.86 11.84
CA LEU A 197 5.69 -14.98 12.40
C LEU A 197 5.64 -16.15 11.41
N GLY A 198 5.23 -15.91 10.16
CA GLY A 198 5.16 -16.94 9.13
C GLY A 198 6.49 -17.64 8.90
N GLU A 199 7.58 -16.87 8.83
CA GLU A 199 8.94 -17.40 8.66
C GLU A 199 9.34 -18.30 9.84
N LYS A 200 9.36 -17.76 11.07
CA LYS A 200 9.77 -18.52 12.27
C LYS A 200 8.88 -19.72 12.52
N PHE A 201 7.57 -19.55 12.34
CA PHE A 201 6.61 -20.62 12.54
C PHE A 201 6.82 -21.75 11.54
N SER A 202 7.05 -21.41 10.26
CA SER A 202 7.35 -22.40 9.23
C SER A 202 8.68 -23.13 9.44
N ASN A 203 9.66 -22.50 10.08
CA ASN A 203 10.95 -23.11 10.43
C ASN A 203 10.82 -24.10 11.60
N VAL A 204 9.99 -23.79 12.61
CA VAL A 204 9.78 -24.67 13.78
C VAL A 204 8.85 -25.85 13.44
N VAL A 205 7.73 -25.58 12.77
CA VAL A 205 6.71 -26.60 12.47
C VAL A 205 7.06 -27.39 11.20
N GLY A 206 7.78 -26.77 10.27
CA GLY A 206 8.01 -27.30 8.92
C GLY A 206 6.90 -26.91 7.95
N LYS A 207 7.27 -26.37 6.78
CA LYS A 207 6.34 -25.84 5.76
C LYS A 207 5.17 -26.79 5.42
N HIS A 208 5.45 -28.07 5.22
CA HIS A 208 4.47 -29.11 4.86
C HIS A 208 3.44 -29.42 5.95
N LYS A 209 3.65 -28.97 7.20
CA LYS A 209 2.71 -29.16 8.32
C LYS A 209 1.91 -27.89 8.64
N ILE A 210 2.31 -26.73 8.10
CA ILE A 210 1.70 -25.44 8.43
C ILE A 210 0.21 -25.42 8.13
N ALA A 211 -0.22 -25.93 6.96
CA ALA A 211 -1.63 -25.96 6.62
C ALA A 211 -2.47 -26.73 7.68
N ALA A 212 -2.00 -27.93 8.07
CA ALA A 212 -2.67 -28.74 9.07
C ALA A 212 -2.71 -28.04 10.44
N VAL A 213 -1.59 -27.46 10.86
CA VAL A 213 -1.51 -26.74 12.15
C VAL A 213 -2.44 -25.52 12.20
N LEU A 214 -2.53 -24.75 11.11
CA LEU A 214 -3.46 -23.61 11.04
C LEU A 214 -4.92 -24.07 11.17
N GLU A 215 -5.30 -25.19 10.55
CA GLU A 215 -6.66 -25.71 10.64
C GLU A 215 -6.96 -26.33 12.02
N HIS A 216 -6.05 -27.14 12.55
CA HIS A 216 -6.29 -27.90 13.78
C HIS A 216 -6.08 -27.07 15.04
N ASP A 217 -5.00 -26.31 15.12
CA ASP A 217 -4.58 -25.65 16.36
C ASP A 217 -5.09 -24.21 16.40
N PHE A 218 -5.02 -23.49 15.29
CA PHE A 218 -5.49 -22.08 15.20
C PHE A 218 -6.95 -21.95 14.78
N LYS A 219 -7.60 -23.06 14.38
CA LYS A 219 -8.99 -23.12 13.89
C LYS A 219 -9.24 -22.18 12.71
N ILE A 220 -8.26 -22.08 11.81
CA ILE A 220 -8.34 -21.25 10.60
C ILE A 220 -8.79 -22.13 9.44
N SER A 221 -9.96 -21.84 8.88
CA SER A 221 -10.46 -22.53 7.69
C SER A 221 -9.69 -22.11 6.43
N LEU A 222 -9.02 -23.06 5.78
CA LEU A 222 -8.28 -22.80 4.55
C LEU A 222 -9.09 -23.21 3.31
N SER A 223 -9.14 -22.33 2.30
CA SER A 223 -9.67 -22.66 0.98
C SER A 223 -8.81 -23.73 0.28
N LYS A 224 -9.38 -24.44 -0.69
CA LYS A 224 -8.66 -25.43 -1.52
C LYS A 224 -7.36 -24.84 -2.10
N LYS A 225 -7.44 -23.63 -2.67
CA LYS A 225 -6.29 -22.91 -3.23
C LYS A 225 -5.21 -22.63 -2.18
N GLN A 226 -5.59 -22.15 -0.99
CA GLN A 226 -4.63 -21.88 0.09
C GLN A 226 -3.91 -23.16 0.55
N LYS A 227 -4.63 -24.29 0.64
CA LYS A 227 -4.02 -25.59 0.97
C LYS A 227 -3.03 -26.04 -0.09
N GLU A 228 -3.41 -25.92 -1.37
CA GLU A 228 -2.52 -26.25 -2.49
C GLU A 228 -1.24 -25.40 -2.45
N GLN A 229 -1.38 -24.08 -2.24
CA GLN A 229 -0.24 -23.16 -2.16
C GLN A 229 0.69 -23.45 -0.97
N LEU A 230 0.15 -23.78 0.21
CA LEU A 230 0.97 -24.07 1.39
C LEU A 230 1.64 -25.44 1.33
N ASN A 231 1.09 -26.39 0.57
CA ASN A 231 1.63 -27.73 0.43
C ASN A 231 2.55 -27.91 -0.79
N ASP A 232 2.58 -26.94 -1.71
CA ASP A 232 3.48 -26.96 -2.87
C ASP A 232 4.94 -26.72 -2.44
N PRO A 233 5.84 -27.73 -2.56
CA PRO A 233 7.24 -27.60 -2.15
C PRO A 233 8.04 -26.66 -3.05
N GLN A 234 7.55 -26.36 -4.26
CA GLN A 234 8.19 -25.46 -5.21
C GLN A 234 7.61 -24.05 -5.15
N ASN A 235 6.62 -23.78 -4.26
CA ASN A 235 5.98 -22.48 -4.17
C ASN A 235 6.98 -21.41 -3.72
N PRO A 236 7.34 -20.48 -4.61
CA PRO A 236 8.42 -19.57 -4.31
C PRO A 236 7.90 -18.30 -3.61
N TYR A 237 6.59 -18.24 -3.35
CA TYR A 237 5.88 -17.17 -2.63
C TYR A 237 5.23 -17.67 -1.32
N PHE A 238 5.64 -18.84 -0.83
CA PHE A 238 5.10 -19.47 0.37
C PHE A 238 4.88 -18.50 1.54
N LEU A 239 5.89 -17.67 1.87
CA LEU A 239 5.78 -16.74 3.00
C LEU A 239 4.76 -15.62 2.78
N TYR A 240 4.59 -15.15 1.54
CA TYR A 240 3.56 -14.16 1.20
C TYR A 240 2.16 -14.76 1.20
N ASP A 241 2.02 -16.02 0.76
CA ASP A 241 0.75 -16.75 0.84
C ASP A 241 0.33 -17.00 2.30
N LEU A 242 1.29 -17.46 3.12
CA LEU A 242 1.10 -17.63 4.55
C LEU A 242 0.75 -16.32 5.24
N LEU A 243 1.48 -15.23 4.94
CA LEU A 243 1.16 -13.90 5.43
C LEU A 243 -0.29 -13.50 5.11
N GLY A 244 -0.77 -13.73 3.89
CA GLY A 244 -2.14 -13.42 3.50
C GLY A 244 -3.19 -14.15 4.35
N ILE A 245 -2.95 -15.43 4.64
CA ILE A 245 -3.80 -16.26 5.51
C ILE A 245 -3.77 -15.75 6.96
N LEU A 246 -2.58 -15.48 7.50
CA LEU A 246 -2.42 -14.97 8.86
C LEU A 246 -3.06 -13.59 8.99
N LYS A 247 -2.96 -12.73 7.98
CA LYS A 247 -3.54 -11.38 7.98
C LYS A 247 -5.06 -11.43 8.03
N SER A 248 -5.69 -12.27 7.22
CA SER A 248 -7.16 -12.38 7.22
C SER A 248 -7.73 -13.05 8.47
N SER A 249 -6.94 -13.86 9.18
CA SER A 249 -7.45 -14.75 10.24
C SER A 249 -6.97 -14.42 11.65
N LEU A 250 -5.82 -13.75 11.80
CA LEU A 250 -5.22 -13.46 13.10
C LEU A 250 -5.24 -11.99 13.47
N VAL A 251 -5.34 -11.05 12.50
CA VAL A 251 -5.30 -9.61 12.81
C VAL A 251 -6.36 -9.25 13.84
N GLU A 252 -7.60 -9.70 13.69
CA GLU A 252 -8.68 -9.46 14.66
C GLU A 252 -8.33 -9.88 16.10
N LYS A 253 -7.48 -10.90 16.29
CA LYS A 253 -7.06 -11.40 17.61
C LYS A 253 -5.92 -10.58 18.19
N ILE A 254 -5.06 -10.02 17.34
CA ILE A 254 -3.84 -9.30 17.76
C ILE A 254 -3.97 -7.79 17.65
N TYR A 255 -5.01 -7.28 16.98
CA TYR A 255 -5.14 -5.86 16.69
C TYR A 255 -5.22 -5.05 17.98
N ILE A 256 -4.59 -3.89 17.94
CA ILE A 256 -4.67 -2.86 18.97
C ILE A 256 -5.08 -1.60 18.22
N PRO A 257 -6.09 -0.85 18.67
CA PRO A 257 -6.52 0.35 17.98
C PRO A 257 -5.37 1.33 17.69
N ALA A 258 -5.30 1.80 16.45
CA ALA A 258 -4.46 2.91 16.03
C ALA A 258 -5.06 4.22 16.56
N THR A 259 -4.36 4.86 17.50
CA THR A 259 -4.78 6.13 18.10
C THR A 259 -3.69 7.17 17.94
N ASP A 260 -2.66 7.14 18.78
CA ASP A 260 -1.66 8.22 18.89
C ASP A 260 -0.84 8.41 17.60
N GLU A 261 -0.75 7.36 16.78
CA GLU A 261 -0.08 7.33 15.47
C GLU A 261 -0.90 8.00 14.34
N CYS A 262 -2.17 8.33 14.58
CA CYS A 262 -3.07 8.90 13.58
C CYS A 262 -3.21 10.42 13.77
N MET A 263 -3.07 11.17 12.67
CA MET A 263 -3.53 12.56 12.63
C MET A 263 -5.06 12.60 12.62
N HIS A 264 -5.65 13.72 13.03
CA HIS A 264 -7.04 13.99 12.71
C HIS A 264 -7.18 14.34 11.22
N ILE A 265 -8.31 13.99 10.59
CA ILE A 265 -8.56 14.22 9.15
C ILE A 265 -8.38 15.70 8.74
N SER A 266 -8.79 16.64 9.59
CA SER A 266 -8.59 18.07 9.31
C SER A 266 -7.13 18.50 9.35
N ASP A 267 -6.32 17.91 10.24
CA ASP A 267 -4.88 18.20 10.31
C ASP A 267 -4.17 17.71 9.05
N LEU A 268 -4.57 16.52 8.55
CA LEU A 268 -4.05 15.99 7.30
C LEU A 268 -4.46 16.86 6.10
N SER A 269 -5.69 17.38 6.09
CA SER A 269 -6.15 18.35 5.07
C SER A 269 -5.32 19.64 5.08
N CYS A 270 -5.06 20.19 6.27
CA CYS A 270 -4.15 21.34 6.41
C CYS A 270 -2.72 21.02 5.94
N LEU A 271 -2.21 19.83 6.25
CA LEU A 271 -0.89 19.38 5.80
C LEU A 271 -0.82 19.25 4.28
N ALA A 272 -1.84 18.68 3.64
CA ALA A 272 -1.92 18.56 2.18
C ALA A 272 -1.93 19.94 1.52
N ALA A 273 -2.77 20.86 2.01
CA ALA A 273 -2.82 22.22 1.51
C ALA A 273 -1.49 22.97 1.68
N LYS A 274 -0.81 22.80 2.83
CA LYS A 274 0.50 23.41 3.10
C LYS A 274 1.59 22.92 2.17
N THR A 275 1.62 21.62 1.89
CA THR A 275 2.66 20.98 1.07
C THR A 275 2.39 21.11 -0.43
N GLY A 276 1.13 21.34 -0.82
CA GLY A 276 0.70 21.27 -2.21
C GLY A 276 0.46 19.83 -2.67
N ALA A 277 0.37 18.85 -1.77
CA ALA A 277 -0.09 17.50 -2.11
C ALA A 277 -1.60 17.48 -2.38
N LEU A 278 -2.08 16.44 -3.06
CA LEU A 278 -3.50 16.16 -3.21
C LEU A 278 -3.93 15.16 -2.14
N LEU A 279 -4.83 15.59 -1.24
CA LEU A 279 -5.46 14.69 -0.28
C LEU A 279 -6.57 13.90 -0.96
N CYS A 280 -6.51 12.58 -0.83
CA CYS A 280 -7.43 11.65 -1.48
C CYS A 280 -8.05 10.71 -0.46
N TYR A 281 -9.36 10.50 -0.55
CA TYR A 281 -10.04 9.43 0.19
C TYR A 281 -9.91 8.11 -0.57
N SER A 282 -9.40 7.07 0.08
CA SER A 282 -9.22 5.74 -0.52
C SER A 282 -10.49 4.91 -0.44
N TYR A 283 -11.40 5.04 -1.41
CA TYR A 283 -12.65 4.29 -1.42
C TYR A 283 -12.40 2.78 -1.48
N LEU A 284 -13.03 2.05 -0.56
CA LEU A 284 -12.98 0.60 -0.46
C LEU A 284 -14.28 -0.04 -0.93
N GLY A 285 -15.42 0.46 -0.44
CA GLY A 285 -16.75 -0.12 -0.70
C GLY A 285 -17.01 -1.45 0.01
N ASP A 286 -18.28 -1.83 0.09
CA ASP A 286 -18.73 -3.07 0.73
C ASP A 286 -18.13 -4.29 0.04
N VAL A 287 -17.66 -5.23 0.86
CA VAL A 287 -17.15 -6.52 0.39
C VAL A 287 -18.21 -7.57 0.66
N GLY A 288 -18.88 -8.06 -0.40
CA GLY A 288 -19.77 -9.23 -0.31
C GLY A 288 -19.01 -10.55 -0.50
N LYS A 289 -18.48 -10.77 -1.70
CA LYS A 289 -17.44 -11.77 -2.00
C LYS A 289 -16.22 -11.02 -2.51
N SER A 290 -15.07 -11.14 -1.83
CA SER A 290 -13.84 -10.47 -2.27
C SER A 290 -13.44 -10.96 -3.67
N ILE A 291 -13.38 -10.04 -4.63
CA ILE A 291 -12.98 -10.30 -6.03
C ILE A 291 -11.54 -10.82 -6.09
N THR A 292 -10.67 -10.29 -5.23
CA THR A 292 -9.25 -10.63 -5.09
C THR A 292 -8.99 -11.75 -4.06
N GLY A 293 -10.00 -12.16 -3.29
CA GLY A 293 -9.92 -13.23 -2.29
C GLY A 293 -9.20 -12.87 -0.98
N ASP A 294 -8.89 -11.60 -0.75
CA ASP A 294 -8.07 -11.11 0.37
C ASP A 294 -8.88 -10.49 1.53
N LYS A 295 -10.19 -10.25 1.35
CA LYS A 295 -11.06 -9.60 2.34
C LYS A 295 -12.27 -10.46 2.74
N LYS A 296 -12.62 -10.44 4.03
CA LYS A 296 -13.85 -11.03 4.56
C LYS A 296 -15.05 -10.20 4.11
N ALA A 297 -16.23 -10.83 4.10
CA ALA A 297 -17.47 -10.09 3.84
C ALA A 297 -17.68 -9.07 4.96
N GLN A 298 -17.80 -7.78 4.62
CA GLN A 298 -17.88 -6.69 5.57
C GLN A 298 -18.49 -5.45 4.91
N LYS A 299 -19.29 -4.71 5.68
CA LYS A 299 -19.83 -3.42 5.29
C LYS A 299 -18.89 -2.28 5.66
N PHE A 300 -18.87 -1.28 4.79
CA PHE A 300 -18.05 -0.08 4.81
C PHE A 300 -18.93 1.13 4.47
N GLU A 301 -18.45 2.03 3.62
CA GLU A 301 -19.09 3.31 3.31
C GLU A 301 -20.29 3.27 2.36
N ASP A 302 -20.67 2.13 1.76
CA ASP A 302 -21.70 2.10 0.71
C ASP A 302 -23.10 2.52 1.19
N ASP A 303 -23.46 2.18 2.44
CA ASP A 303 -24.77 2.52 3.04
C ASP A 303 -24.91 4.04 3.35
N TYR A 304 -23.82 4.80 3.32
CA TYR A 304 -23.77 6.22 3.71
C TYR A 304 -22.85 7.06 2.82
N LEU A 305 -22.85 6.78 1.51
CA LEU A 305 -22.03 7.51 0.55
C LEU A 305 -22.34 9.01 0.51
N ASP A 306 -23.61 9.43 0.60
CA ASP A 306 -23.94 10.86 0.61
C ASP A 306 -23.27 11.58 1.79
N LEU A 307 -23.35 10.98 2.98
CA LEU A 307 -22.68 11.47 4.18
C LEU A 307 -21.16 11.51 4.02
N LEU A 308 -20.56 10.45 3.46
CA LEU A 308 -19.13 10.42 3.17
C LEU A 308 -18.72 11.56 2.24
N PHE A 309 -19.46 11.77 1.16
CA PHE A 309 -19.14 12.80 0.18
C PHE A 309 -19.36 14.22 0.72
N ASP A 310 -20.32 14.42 1.62
CA ASP A 310 -20.48 15.68 2.37
C ASP A 310 -19.22 15.95 3.20
N VAL A 311 -18.74 14.97 3.96
CA VAL A 311 -17.50 15.09 4.76
C VAL A 311 -16.27 15.31 3.87
N ILE A 312 -16.18 14.65 2.72
CA ILE A 312 -15.11 14.88 1.73
C ILE A 312 -15.07 16.35 1.31
N GLN A 313 -16.21 16.95 1.00
CA GLN A 313 -16.29 18.36 0.61
C GLN A 313 -15.99 19.31 1.78
N GLU A 314 -16.56 19.06 2.96
CA GLU A 314 -16.32 19.86 4.17
C GLU A 314 -14.83 19.88 4.57
N GLN A 315 -14.17 18.72 4.50
CA GLN A 315 -12.75 18.58 4.80
C GLN A 315 -11.84 19.02 3.65
N LYS A 316 -12.40 19.48 2.53
CA LYS A 316 -11.67 19.92 1.32
C LYS A 316 -10.75 18.84 0.75
N ILE A 317 -11.17 17.58 0.84
CA ILE A 317 -10.47 16.45 0.22
C ILE A 317 -10.58 16.61 -1.31
N ASN A 318 -9.45 16.48 -2.01
CA ASN A 318 -9.34 16.86 -3.41
C ASN A 318 -9.83 15.79 -4.38
N ALA A 319 -9.69 14.52 -3.99
CA ALA A 319 -9.96 13.39 -4.85
C ALA A 319 -10.51 12.19 -4.09
N VAL A 320 -11.14 11.28 -4.82
CA VAL A 320 -11.42 9.91 -4.39
C VAL A 320 -10.53 8.99 -5.23
N THR A 321 -9.78 8.12 -4.56
CA THR A 321 -9.03 7.05 -5.20
C THR A 321 -9.68 5.71 -4.96
N TYR A 322 -9.71 4.86 -5.99
CA TYR A 322 -10.31 3.53 -5.94
C TYR A 322 -9.62 2.57 -6.92
N MET A 323 -9.95 1.28 -6.82
CA MET A 323 -9.32 0.22 -7.60
C MET A 323 -10.37 -0.51 -8.43
N PRO A 324 -10.48 -0.25 -9.74
CA PRO A 324 -11.48 -0.91 -10.59
C PRO A 324 -11.46 -2.44 -10.49
N SER A 325 -10.30 -3.04 -10.20
CA SER A 325 -10.15 -4.49 -10.00
C SER A 325 -10.78 -5.04 -8.71
N ARG A 326 -11.10 -4.17 -7.75
CA ARG A 326 -11.62 -4.55 -6.41
C ARG A 326 -13.05 -4.09 -6.14
N ASN A 327 -13.62 -3.27 -7.01
CA ASN A 327 -14.98 -2.75 -6.85
C ASN A 327 -15.93 -3.39 -7.88
N THR A 328 -17.20 -3.55 -7.50
CA THR A 328 -18.23 -4.01 -8.42
C THR A 328 -18.57 -2.92 -9.45
N PRO A 329 -19.09 -3.28 -10.64
CA PRO A 329 -19.53 -2.29 -11.61
C PRO A 329 -20.58 -1.29 -11.09
N GLU A 330 -21.42 -1.69 -10.14
CA GLU A 330 -22.41 -0.80 -9.52
C GLU A 330 -21.76 0.22 -8.59
N GLN A 331 -20.88 -0.24 -7.69
CA GLN A 331 -20.06 0.63 -6.85
C GLN A 331 -19.30 1.65 -7.73
N LEU A 332 -18.64 1.16 -8.79
CA LEU A 332 -17.90 1.99 -9.74
C LEU A 332 -18.77 3.06 -10.40
N ARG A 333 -19.97 2.70 -10.90
CA ARG A 333 -20.88 3.71 -11.46
C ARG A 333 -21.30 4.74 -10.43
N GLN A 334 -21.58 4.31 -9.20
CA GLN A 334 -22.07 5.19 -8.15
C GLN A 334 -21.00 6.20 -7.72
N ILE A 335 -19.78 5.76 -7.37
CA ILE A 335 -18.76 6.72 -6.92
C ILE A 335 -18.29 7.64 -8.05
N GLN A 336 -18.22 7.17 -9.29
CA GLN A 336 -17.90 8.01 -10.45
C GLN A 336 -18.97 9.08 -10.68
N LYS A 337 -20.25 8.71 -10.60
CA LYS A 337 -21.35 9.66 -10.68
C LYS A 337 -21.23 10.75 -9.60
N MET A 338 -21.02 10.35 -8.35
CA MET A 338 -20.90 11.28 -7.23
C MET A 338 -19.69 12.20 -7.37
N CYS A 339 -18.54 11.68 -7.82
CA CYS A 339 -17.35 12.50 -8.10
C CYS A 339 -17.66 13.57 -9.15
N ARG A 340 -18.30 13.20 -10.26
CA ARG A 340 -18.66 14.12 -11.34
C ARG A 340 -19.67 15.18 -10.89
N GLU A 341 -20.71 14.79 -10.17
CA GLU A 341 -21.75 15.71 -9.67
C GLU A 341 -21.20 16.73 -8.66
N ARG A 342 -20.19 16.33 -7.89
CA ARG A 342 -19.58 17.16 -6.83
C ARG A 342 -18.25 17.80 -7.23
N GLY A 343 -17.78 17.59 -8.47
CA GLY A 343 -16.52 18.14 -8.97
C GLY A 343 -15.26 17.62 -8.29
N ILE A 344 -15.29 16.36 -7.82
CA ILE A 344 -14.18 15.70 -7.13
C ILE A 344 -13.34 14.92 -8.15
N THR A 345 -12.01 14.99 -8.01
CA THR A 345 -11.09 14.29 -8.92
C THR A 345 -11.12 12.77 -8.66
N GLU A 346 -11.04 11.98 -9.72
CA GLU A 346 -10.98 10.52 -9.64
C GLU A 346 -9.53 10.04 -9.89
N ILE A 347 -9.01 9.14 -9.06
CA ILE A 347 -7.65 8.57 -9.19
C ILE A 347 -7.70 7.04 -9.08
N SER A 348 -6.85 6.34 -9.85
CA SER A 348 -6.74 4.87 -9.81
C SER A 348 -5.36 4.38 -9.38
N GLY A 349 -5.32 3.22 -8.73
CA GLY A 349 -4.11 2.46 -8.36
C GLY A 349 -4.46 1.05 -7.85
N GLU A 350 -3.50 0.12 -7.78
CA GLU A 350 -3.79 -1.32 -7.51
C GLU A 350 -3.36 -1.84 -6.12
N ASP A 351 -2.71 -1.01 -5.30
CA ASP A 351 -2.20 -1.38 -3.96
C ASP A 351 -1.30 -2.62 -4.06
N ILE A 352 -0.24 -2.50 -4.86
CA ILE A 352 0.73 -3.57 -5.09
C ILE A 352 1.60 -3.73 -3.84
N ASN A 353 1.46 -4.87 -3.16
CA ASN A 353 2.23 -5.22 -1.95
C ASN A 353 2.60 -6.71 -1.85
N SER A 354 2.27 -7.51 -2.87
CA SER A 354 2.48 -8.96 -2.92
C SER A 354 3.01 -9.39 -4.30
N PRO A 355 3.90 -10.40 -4.38
CA PRO A 355 4.49 -10.83 -5.64
C PRO A 355 3.51 -11.55 -6.58
N ARG A 356 2.29 -11.86 -6.11
CA ARG A 356 1.22 -12.46 -6.94
C ARG A 356 0.32 -11.43 -7.61
N GLN A 357 0.41 -10.15 -7.23
CA GLN A 357 -0.40 -9.09 -7.84
C GLN A 357 0.20 -8.70 -9.20
N LYS A 358 -0.69 -8.41 -10.15
CA LYS A 358 -0.30 -7.83 -11.44
C LYS A 358 -0.14 -6.32 -11.25
N PHE A 359 0.89 -5.74 -11.86
CA PHE A 359 1.08 -4.28 -11.88
C PHE A 359 0.02 -3.57 -12.74
N VAL A 360 -0.51 -4.27 -13.74
CA VAL A 360 -1.55 -3.78 -14.65
C VAL A 360 -2.94 -4.03 -14.06
N CYS A 361 -3.79 -3.01 -14.08
CA CYS A 361 -5.22 -3.11 -13.89
C CYS A 361 -5.91 -3.37 -15.25
N GLU A 362 -6.31 -4.62 -15.52
CA GLU A 362 -6.90 -5.00 -16.81
C GLU A 362 -8.20 -4.24 -17.11
N GLN A 363 -8.95 -3.88 -16.07
CA GLN A 363 -10.18 -3.10 -16.16
C GLN A 363 -9.94 -1.73 -16.78
N LEU A 364 -8.78 -1.10 -16.59
CA LEU A 364 -8.49 0.22 -17.16
C LEU A 364 -8.45 0.24 -18.70
N ALA A 365 -8.37 -0.92 -19.36
CA ALA A 365 -8.49 -1.00 -20.81
C ALA A 365 -9.92 -0.69 -21.32
N GLU A 366 -10.93 -0.71 -20.46
CA GLU A 366 -12.29 -0.36 -20.87
C GLU A 366 -12.42 1.15 -21.12
N PRO A 367 -13.12 1.59 -22.19
CA PRO A 367 -13.24 3.01 -22.55
C PRO A 367 -13.82 3.90 -21.44
N GLN A 368 -14.64 3.34 -20.55
CA GLN A 368 -15.23 4.07 -19.42
C GLN A 368 -14.21 4.51 -18.36
N PHE A 369 -12.98 3.99 -18.38
CA PHE A 369 -11.92 4.33 -17.44
C PHE A 369 -10.75 5.10 -18.05
N THR A 370 -10.83 5.50 -19.32
CA THR A 370 -9.77 6.28 -19.99
C THR A 370 -9.43 7.56 -19.24
N HIS A 371 -10.41 8.21 -18.60
CA HIS A 371 -10.18 9.42 -17.79
C HIS A 371 -9.26 9.18 -16.58
N LEU A 372 -9.14 7.94 -16.08
CA LEU A 372 -8.22 7.60 -15.00
C LEU A 372 -6.76 7.54 -15.46
N ILE A 373 -6.54 7.22 -16.75
CA ILE A 373 -5.21 7.32 -17.38
C ILE A 373 -4.82 8.79 -17.52
N ASP A 374 -5.74 9.63 -18.00
CA ASP A 374 -5.52 11.07 -18.09
C ASP A 374 -5.28 11.70 -16.71
N ALA A 375 -6.07 11.31 -15.71
CA ALA A 375 -5.89 11.75 -14.33
C ALA A 375 -4.50 11.39 -13.78
N THR A 376 -3.96 10.23 -14.15
CA THR A 376 -2.59 9.83 -13.79
C THR A 376 -1.54 10.78 -14.37
N TRP A 377 -1.63 11.07 -15.67
CA TRP A 377 -0.69 11.99 -16.32
C TRP A 377 -0.83 13.42 -15.77
N ASN A 378 -2.05 13.86 -15.49
CA ASN A 378 -2.32 15.15 -14.86
C ASN A 378 -1.72 15.22 -13.45
N LEU A 379 -1.80 14.12 -12.68
CA LEU A 379 -1.19 14.03 -11.35
C LEU A 379 0.33 14.24 -11.42
N ILE A 380 1.01 13.52 -12.33
CA ILE A 380 2.45 13.64 -12.55
C ILE A 380 2.84 15.05 -13.02
N ALA A 381 2.06 15.64 -13.94
CA ALA A 381 2.31 16.98 -14.45
C ALA A 381 2.16 18.04 -13.33
N ARG A 382 1.10 17.92 -12.53
CA ARG A 382 0.83 18.79 -11.38
C ARG A 382 1.95 18.72 -10.35
N GLU A 383 2.40 17.51 -9.98
CA GLU A 383 3.51 17.30 -9.04
C GLU A 383 4.77 18.05 -9.48
N LYS A 384 5.15 17.92 -10.76
CA LYS A 384 6.31 18.61 -11.34
C LYS A 384 6.15 20.12 -11.36
N ALA A 385 4.98 20.60 -11.81
CA ALA A 385 4.69 22.03 -11.88
C ALA A 385 4.72 22.68 -10.49
N GLU A 386 4.12 22.03 -9.50
CA GLU A 386 4.08 22.50 -8.12
C GLU A 386 5.48 22.49 -7.49
N THR A 387 6.29 21.45 -7.75
CA THR A 387 7.71 21.40 -7.35
C THR A 387 8.46 22.62 -7.90
N GLN A 388 8.32 22.92 -9.19
CA GLN A 388 9.00 24.06 -9.81
C GLN A 388 8.50 25.39 -9.26
N ARG A 389 7.19 25.52 -9.03
CA ARG A 389 6.58 26.72 -8.44
C ARG A 389 7.13 27.01 -7.04
N GLN A 390 7.37 25.97 -6.24
CA GLN A 390 7.94 26.12 -4.90
C GLN A 390 9.43 26.51 -4.96
N LEU A 391 10.22 25.89 -5.84
CA LEU A 391 11.63 26.27 -6.04
C LEU A 391 11.76 27.74 -6.48
N ASN A 392 10.90 28.20 -7.39
CA ASN A 392 10.90 29.58 -7.87
C ASN A 392 10.47 30.63 -6.82
N LYS A 393 9.91 30.23 -5.69
CA LYS A 393 9.58 31.14 -4.58
C LYS A 393 10.71 31.30 -3.56
N ILE A 394 11.66 30.37 -3.58
CA ILE A 394 12.81 30.35 -2.65
C ILE A 394 14.00 31.08 -3.28
N ASN A 395 14.13 31.00 -4.60
CA ASN A 395 15.05 31.80 -5.42
C ASN A 395 14.47 33.20 -5.66
#